data_AF-A0A3E2U1Z3-F1
#
_entry.id   AF-A0A3E2U1Z3-F1
#
_cell.length_a   1.000
_cell.length_b   1.000
_cell.length_c   1.000
_cell.angle_alpha   90.00
_cell.angle_beta   90.00
_cell.angle_gamma   90.00
#
_symmetry.space_group_name_H-M   'P 1'
#
loop_
_entity.id
_entity.type
_entity.pdbx_description
1 polymer ?
#
loop_
_entity_poly.entity_id
_entity_poly.type
_entity_poly.pdbx_seq_one_letter_code
_entity_poly.pdbx_strand_id
1 'polypeptide(L)' 'MRDNDLMSWYTVYNAKTDEIVACGTADMIVRQMGYVNKNSLYSAVTHSKIRKGPPPRYFYHVQKVRREWLEKEGIL' A
#
# COMPACT_ATOMS: atom_id res chain seq x y z
N MET A 1 -1.22 5.27 22.83
CA MET A 1 -0.40 5.56 21.63
C MET A 1 -1.16 6.58 20.81
N ARG A 2 -0.50 7.62 20.30
CA ARG A 2 -1.20 8.62 19.45
C ARG A 2 -1.18 8.10 18.01
N ASP A 3 -2.31 8.13 17.32
CA ASP A 3 -2.42 7.67 15.94
C ASP A 3 -1.45 8.40 14.98
N ASN A 4 -0.98 9.60 15.35
CA ASN A 4 0.00 10.38 14.58
C ASN A 4 1.39 9.73 14.47
N ASP A 5 1.70 8.73 15.31
CA ASP A 5 3.00 8.06 15.30
C ASP A 5 3.02 6.82 14.36
N LEU A 6 1.85 6.42 13.83
CA LEU A 6 1.69 5.26 12.95
C LEU A 6 1.40 5.68 11.51
N MET A 7 2.12 5.09 10.57
CA MET A 7 1.93 5.26 9.14
C MET A 7 1.53 3.94 8.47
N SER A 8 0.75 4.04 7.39
CA SER A 8 0.39 2.86 6.60
C SER A 8 1.56 2.49 5.68
N TRP A 9 2.03 1.25 5.81
CA TRP A 9 2.93 0.60 4.86
C TRP A 9 2.13 -0.37 4.00
N TYR A 10 2.40 -0.36 2.71
CA TYR A 10 1.70 -1.16 1.72
C TYR A 10 2.68 -2.16 1.12
N THR A 11 2.22 -3.40 0.95
CA THR A 11 2.88 -4.41 0.12
C THR A 11 1.88 -4.84 -0.95
N VAL A 12 2.26 -4.67 -2.22
CA VAL A 12 1.41 -4.92 -3.38
C VAL A 12 1.87 -6.19 -4.07
N TYR A 13 0.97 -7.17 -4.17
CA TYR A 13 1.22 -8.45 -4.82
C TYR A 13 0.50 -8.51 -6.16
N ASN A 14 1.12 -9.08 -7.18
CA ASN A 14 0.44 -9.47 -8.40
C ASN A 14 -0.41 -10.72 -8.13
N ALA A 15 -1.72 -10.62 -8.31
CA ALA A 15 -2.64 -11.71 -7.97
C ALA A 15 -2.44 -12.98 -8.83
N LYS A 16 -1.80 -12.87 -9.98
CA LYS A 16 -1.55 -14.00 -10.88
C LYS A 16 -0.23 -14.71 -10.58
N THR A 17 0.82 -13.96 -10.25
CA THR A 17 2.18 -14.51 -10.04
C THR A 17 2.58 -14.63 -8.59
N ASP A 18 1.80 -14.03 -7.68
CA ASP A 18 2.08 -13.93 -6.23
C ASP A 18 3.38 -13.17 -5.89
N GLU A 19 3.93 -12.42 -6.86
CA GLU A 19 5.14 -11.63 -6.68
C GLU A 19 4.83 -10.25 -6.09
N ILE A 20 5.73 -9.76 -5.24
CA ILE A 20 5.70 -8.38 -4.76
C ILE A 20 6.12 -7.46 -5.91
N VAL A 21 5.21 -6.59 -6.32
CA VAL A 21 5.46 -5.62 -7.41
C VAL A 21 5.78 -4.21 -6.91
N ALA A 22 5.38 -3.90 -5.67
CA ALA A 22 5.70 -2.63 -5.01
C ALA A 22 5.56 -2.77 -3.49
N CYS A 23 6.37 -2.03 -2.73
CA CYS A 23 6.20 -1.87 -1.30
C CYS A 23 6.63 -0.47 -0.85
N GLY A 24 5.98 0.07 0.19
CA GLY A 24 6.33 1.39 0.69
C GLY A 24 5.16 2.16 1.31
N THR A 25 5.41 3.44 1.55
CA THR A 25 4.39 4.39 1.97
C THR A 25 3.38 4.65 0.85
N ALA A 26 2.23 5.26 1.16
CA ALA A 26 1.22 5.58 0.14
C ALA A 26 1.80 6.41 -1.02
N ASP A 27 2.66 7.39 -0.73
CA ASP A 27 3.30 8.22 -1.76
C ASP A 27 4.26 7.42 -2.65
N MET A 28 5.02 6.47 -2.07
CA MET A 28 5.88 5.57 -2.84
C MET A 28 5.06 4.68 -3.78
N ILE A 29 3.99 4.06 -3.27
CA ILE A 29 3.12 3.20 -4.08
C ILE A 29 2.47 3.98 -5.21
N VAL A 30 2.00 5.21 -4.95
CA VAL A 30 1.39 6.05 -5.98
C VAL A 30 2.37 6.27 -7.14
N ARG A 31 3.63 6.58 -6.82
CA ARG A 31 4.69 6.79 -7.82
C ARG A 31 5.06 5.50 -8.55
N GLN A 32 5.31 4.41 -7.82
CA GLN A 32 5.79 3.15 -8.39
C GLN A 32 4.73 2.44 -9.25
N MET A 33 3.46 2.52 -8.86
CA MET A 33 2.35 1.86 -9.58
C MET A 33 1.66 2.78 -10.60
N GLY A 34 2.04 4.06 -10.67
CA GLY A 34 1.44 5.03 -11.59
C GLY A 34 0.00 5.41 -11.24
N TYR A 35 -0.35 5.49 -9.95
CA TYR A 35 -1.65 6.03 -9.55
C TYR A 35 -1.69 7.55 -9.74
N VAL A 36 -2.88 8.09 -10.02
CA VAL A 36 -3.08 9.55 -10.16
C VAL A 36 -2.77 10.27 -8.85
N ASN A 37 -3.22 9.72 -7.73
CA ASN A 37 -3.00 10.26 -6.39
C ASN A 37 -3.29 9.21 -5.31
N LYS A 38 -3.11 9.59 -4.04
CA LYS A 38 -3.36 8.73 -2.87
C LYS A 38 -4.82 8.27 -2.77
N ASN A 39 -5.80 9.09 -3.16
CA ASN A 39 -7.21 8.67 -3.14
C ASN A 39 -7.48 7.54 -4.15
N SER A 40 -6.87 7.60 -5.34
CA SER A 40 -6.95 6.51 -6.32
C SER A 40 -6.36 5.21 -5.76
N LEU A 41 -5.23 5.28 -5.05
CA LEU A 41 -4.67 4.14 -4.34
C LEU A 41 -5.63 3.60 -3.27
N TYR A 42 -6.19 4.48 -2.43
CA TYR A 42 -7.11 4.06 -1.36
C TYR A 42 -8.36 3.39 -1.92
N SER A 43 -8.93 3.91 -3.01
CA SER A 43 -10.03 3.26 -3.72
C SER A 43 -9.63 1.87 -4.24
N ALA A 44 -8.45 1.73 -4.84
CA ALA A 44 -7.96 0.43 -5.32
C ALA A 44 -7.82 -0.60 -4.19
N VAL A 45 -7.27 -0.19 -3.05
CA VAL A 45 -7.12 -1.02 -1.84
C VAL A 45 -8.48 -1.44 -1.28
N THR A 46 -9.45 -0.53 -1.22
CA THR A 46 -10.80 -0.83 -0.74
C THR A 46 -11.51 -1.80 -1.68
N HIS A 47 -11.47 -1.52 -2.98
CA HIS A 47 -12.11 -2.38 -3.98
C HIS A 47 -11.44 -3.76 -4.07
N SER A 48 -10.13 -3.90 -3.86
CA SER A 48 -9.49 -5.22 -3.86
C SER A 48 -9.99 -6.13 -2.74
N LYS A 49 -10.47 -5.57 -1.63
CA LYS A 49 -10.97 -6.32 -0.47
C LYS A 49 -12.46 -6.67 -0.58
N ILE A 50 -13.26 -5.81 -1.22
CA ILE A 50 -14.73 -5.91 -1.22
C ILE A 50 -15.25 -6.52 -2.54
N ARG A 51 -14.44 -6.52 -3.61
CA ARG A 51 -14.87 -6.97 -4.94
C ARG A 51 -15.38 -8.42 -4.91
N LYS A 52 -16.61 -8.60 -5.40
CA LYS A 52 -17.18 -9.90 -5.75
C LYS A 52 -16.91 -10.15 -7.24
N GLY A 53 -16.36 -11.32 -7.60
CA GLY A 53 -16.04 -11.69 -8.97
C GLY A 53 -14.58 -12.16 -9.15
N PRO A 54 -14.03 -12.10 -10.38
CA PRO A 54 -12.66 -12.57 -10.62
C PRO A 54 -11.64 -11.79 -9.79
N PRO A 55 -10.52 -12.42 -9.42
CA PRO A 55 -9.50 -11.80 -8.57
C PRO A 55 -9.06 -10.43 -9.12
N PRO A 56 -8.86 -9.42 -8.26
CA PRO A 56 -8.27 -8.16 -8.69
C PRO A 56 -6.87 -8.41 -9.26
N ARG A 57 -6.38 -7.52 -10.12
CA ARG A 57 -5.01 -7.63 -10.67
C ARG A 57 -3.94 -7.63 -9.57
N TYR A 58 -4.22 -6.90 -8.48
CA TYR A 58 -3.29 -6.74 -7.37
C TYR A 58 -4.00 -6.98 -6.03
N PHE A 59 -3.28 -7.58 -5.09
CA PHE A 59 -3.65 -7.64 -3.68
C PHE A 59 -2.81 -6.65 -2.88
N TYR A 60 -3.43 -6.02 -1.88
CA TYR A 60 -2.80 -5.02 -1.04
C TYR A 60 -2.79 -5.50 0.40
N HIS A 61 -1.61 -5.79 0.92
CA HIS A 61 -1.41 -5.93 2.35
C HIS A 61 -1.08 -4.57 2.94
N VAL A 62 -1.80 -4.16 3.99
CA VAL A 62 -1.61 -2.86 4.64
C VAL A 62 -1.34 -3.09 6.11
N GLN A 63 -0.18 -2.67 6.56
CA GLN A 63 0.26 -2.75 7.94
C GLN A 63 0.51 -1.36 8.52
N LYS A 64 0.36 -1.20 9.83
CA LYS A 64 0.76 0.02 10.54
C LYS A 64 2.20 -0.12 11.00
N VAL A 65 3.04 0.81 10.56
CA VAL A 65 4.45 0.90 10.95
C VAL A 65 4.68 2.21 11.70
N ARG A 66 5.69 2.23 12.58
CA ARG A 66 6.04 3.44 13.31
C ARG A 66 6.74 4.42 12.37
N ARG A 67 6.32 5.68 12.36
CA ARG A 67 6.98 6.75 11.59
C ARG A 67 8.46 6.84 11.95
N GLU A 68 8.77 6.79 13.23
CA GLU A 68 10.14 6.89 13.75
C GLU A 68 11.08 5.79 13.19
N TRP A 69 10.54 4.63 12.82
CA TRP A 69 11.34 3.55 12.21
C TRP A 69 11.66 3.90 10.76
N LEU A 70 10.68 4.43 10.03
CA LEU A 70 10.88 4.84 8.64
C LEU A 70 11.87 6.01 8.53
N GLU A 71 11.82 6.96 9.47
CA GLU A 71 12.79 8.06 9.56
C GLU A 71 14.21 7.56 9.88
N LYS A 72 14.35 6.61 10.82
CA LYS A 72 15.66 6.01 11.14
C LYS A 72 16.28 5.26 9.96
N GLU A 73 15.47 4.60 9.17
CA GLU A 73 15.89 3.87 7.97
C GLU A 73 16.06 4.79 6.74
N GLY A 74 15.84 6.10 6.87
CA GLY A 74 15.99 7.08 5.77
C GLY A 74 14.95 6.93 4.66
N ILE A 75 13.80 6.33 4.96
CA ILE A 75 12.69 6.11 4.01
C ILE A 75 11.80 7.35 3.89
N LEU A 76 11.69 8.13 4.98
CA LEU A 76 10.92 9.38 5.06
C LEU A 76 11.80 10.61 5.07
#